data_AF-A0A923XXW4-F1
#
_entry.id   AF-A0A923XXW4-F1
#
_cell.length_a   1.000
_cell.length_b   1.000
_cell.length_c   1.000
_cell.angle_alpha   90.00
_cell.angle_beta   90.00
_cell.angle_gamma   90.00
#
_symmetry.space_group_name_H-M   'P 1'
#
loop_
_entity.id
_entity.type
_entity.pdbx_description
1 polymer ?
#
loop_
_entity_poly.entity_id
_entity_poly.type
_entity_poly.pdbx_seq_one_letter_code
_entity_poly.pdbx_strand_id
1 'polypeptide(L)' 'QKGDPATDTAFYGKGVGGLRVDVILPSAGIKAAAGVLSLPQQDPFAATLAAASRHWPVWAVLNLP' A
#
# COMPACT_ATOMS: atom_id res chain seq x y z
N GLN A 1 16.62 -2.78 -5.45
CA GLN A 1 15.21 -2.68 -5.89
C GLN A 1 15.16 -1.97 -7.24
N LYS A 2 14.26 -2.37 -8.15
CA LYS A 2 14.16 -1.79 -9.52
C LYS A 2 12.72 -1.38 -9.94
N GLY A 3 11.75 -1.38 -9.03
CA GLY A 3 10.36 -0.95 -9.30
C GLY A 3 10.04 0.40 -8.66
N ASP A 4 8.93 1.02 -9.06
CA ASP A 4 8.41 2.24 -8.45
C ASP A 4 7.94 1.96 -7.00
N PRO A 5 8.55 2.56 -5.96
CA PRO A 5 8.16 2.34 -4.58
C PRO A 5 6.70 2.71 -4.28
N ALA A 6 6.07 3.59 -5.07
CA ALA A 6 4.64 3.89 -4.94
C ALA A 6 3.74 2.69 -5.24
N THR A 7 4.32 1.62 -5.80
CA THR A 7 3.63 0.38 -6.13
C THR A 7 3.76 -0.70 -5.06
N ASP A 8 4.69 -0.56 -4.12
CA ASP A 8 4.95 -1.53 -3.06
C ASP A 8 3.86 -1.47 -1.98
N THR A 9 3.49 -2.61 -1.41
CA THR A 9 2.48 -2.73 -0.35
C THR A 9 3.01 -3.39 0.91
N ALA A 10 4.25 -3.91 0.90
CA ALA A 10 4.92 -4.39 2.10
C ALA A 10 6.44 -4.22 1.98
N PHE A 11 7.14 -4.11 3.11
CA PHE A 11 8.61 -4.07 3.15
C PHE A 11 9.21 -5.25 3.94
N TYR A 12 10.06 -6.03 3.28
CA TYR A 12 10.76 -7.18 3.87
C TYR A 12 12.25 -6.85 4.04
N GLY A 13 12.60 -6.27 5.19
CA GLY A 13 13.96 -5.78 5.49
C GLY A 13 15.06 -6.85 5.56
N LYS A 14 14.70 -8.14 5.71
CA LYS A 14 15.64 -9.28 5.65
C LYS A 14 15.42 -10.08 4.37
N GLY A 15 15.69 -9.47 3.21
CA GLY A 15 15.62 -10.16 1.92
C GLY A 15 15.23 -9.26 0.76
N VAL A 16 14.09 -9.58 0.15
CA VAL A 16 13.61 -9.08 -1.15
C VAL A 16 13.30 -7.57 -1.21
N GLY A 17 13.29 -6.86 -0.08
CA GLY A 17 12.96 -5.44 -0.01
C GLY A 17 11.44 -5.20 -0.07
N GLY A 18 11.03 -4.08 -0.64
CA GLY A 18 9.62 -3.78 -0.89
C GLY A 18 9.05 -4.63 -2.02
N LEU A 19 7.81 -5.09 -1.83
CA LEU A 19 7.05 -5.89 -2.77
C LEU A 19 5.59 -5.43 -2.83
N ARG A 20 4.95 -5.61 -3.98
CA ARG A 20 3.49 -5.54 -4.14
C ARG A 20 2.88 -6.91 -3.88
N VAL A 21 2.27 -7.09 -2.72
CA VAL A 21 1.67 -8.37 -2.27
C VAL A 21 0.21 -8.24 -1.85
N ASP A 22 -0.31 -7.02 -1.74
CA ASP A 22 -1.69 -6.73 -1.36
C ASP A 22 -2.42 -6.07 -2.53
N VAL A 23 -3.60 -6.59 -2.87
CA VAL A 23 -4.39 -6.12 -4.03
C VAL A 23 -5.87 -6.10 -3.68
N ILE A 24 -6.57 -5.08 -4.17
CA ILE A 24 -8.03 -5.02 -4.21
C ILE A 24 -8.43 -5.20 -5.68
N LEU A 25 -9.21 -6.23 -5.97
CA LEU A 25 -9.63 -6.59 -7.33
C LEU A 25 -11.17 -6.54 -7.44
N PRO A 26 -11.75 -5.37 -7.75
CA PRO A 26 -13.19 -5.25 -7.99
C PRO A 26 -13.62 -6.06 -9.22
N SER A 27 -14.90 -6.42 -9.26
CA SER A 27 -15.51 -7.00 -10.45
C SER A 27 -15.29 -6.12 -11.69
N ALA A 28 -15.18 -6.75 -12.85
CA ALA A 28 -15.04 -6.05 -14.12
C ALA A 28 -16.16 -5.00 -14.30
N GLY A 29 -15.78 -3.78 -14.67
CA GLY A 29 -16.71 -2.66 -14.86
C GLY A 29 -16.91 -1.75 -13.64
N ILE A 30 -16.48 -2.17 -12.44
CA ILE A 30 -16.50 -1.29 -11.26
C ILE A 30 -15.34 -0.28 -11.38
N LYS A 31 -15.70 1.01 -11.40
CA LYS A 31 -14.71 2.11 -11.36
C LYS A 31 -14.23 2.30 -9.92
N ALA A 32 -12.92 2.44 -9.76
CA ALA A 32 -12.31 2.68 -8.45
C ALA A 32 -11.20 3.72 -8.52
N ALA A 33 -11.07 4.48 -7.43
CA ALA A 33 -9.82 5.14 -7.06
C ALA A 33 -9.15 4.28 -5.99
N ALA A 34 -7.82 4.16 -6.02
CA ALA A 34 -7.08 3.34 -5.07
C ALA A 34 -5.72 3.95 -4.75
N GLY A 35 -5.14 3.51 -3.64
CA GLY A 35 -3.81 3.91 -3.22
C GLY A 35 -3.27 3.04 -2.10
N VAL A 36 -2.01 3.32 -1.77
CA VAL A 36 -1.32 2.76 -0.61
C VAL A 36 -1.12 3.89 0.37
N LEU A 37 -1.45 3.67 1.64
CA LEU A 37 -1.12 4.60 2.70
C LEU A 37 0.35 4.42 3.06
N SER A 38 1.23 5.17 2.38
CA SER A 38 2.64 5.30 2.73
C SER A 38 2.90 6.74 3.17
N LEU A 39 3.35 6.91 4.41
CA LEU A 39 3.57 8.22 5.02
C LEU A 39 5.05 8.61 4.93
N PRO A 40 5.37 9.87 4.62
CA PRO A 40 6.72 10.40 4.75
C PRO A 40 7.25 10.20 6.18
N GLN A 41 8.56 10.05 6.35
CA GLN A 41 9.14 9.81 7.68
C GLN A 41 8.87 10.96 8.66
N GLN A 42 8.75 12.19 8.16
CA GLN A 42 8.39 13.38 8.95
C GLN A 42 6.90 13.48 9.32
N ASP A 43 6.05 12.59 8.83
CA ASP A 43 4.63 12.57 9.21
C ASP A 43 4.46 12.12 10.67
N PRO A 44 3.63 12.81 11.48
CA PRO A 44 3.45 12.47 12.90
C PRO A 44 2.93 11.04 13.14
N PHE A 45 2.31 10.40 12.15
CA PHE A 45 1.79 9.03 12.27
C PHE A 45 2.71 7.97 11.65
N ALA A 46 3.86 8.35 11.08
CA ALA A 46 4.78 7.41 10.44
C ALA A 46 5.24 6.29 11.40
N ALA A 47 5.54 6.62 12.65
CA ALA A 47 5.94 5.65 13.66
C ALA A 47 4.81 4.67 14.03
N THR A 48 3.58 5.18 14.18
CA THR A 48 2.40 4.36 14.44
C THR A 48 2.15 3.39 13.29
N LEU A 49 2.24 3.88 12.06
CA LEU A 49 2.04 3.07 10.85
C LEU A 49 3.08 1.95 10.75
N ALA A 50 4.36 2.26 10.96
CA ALA A 50 5.44 1.29 10.93
C ALA A 50 5.33 0.24 12.06
N ALA A 51 4.81 0.61 13.22
CA ALA A 51 4.59 -0.30 14.34
C ALA A 51 3.38 -1.23 14.14
N ALA A 52 2.38 -0.79 13.36
CA ALA A 52 1.15 -1.54 13.16
C ALA A 52 1.36 -2.79 12.30
N SER A 53 2.15 -2.69 11.23
CA SER A 53 2.43 -3.80 10.31
C SER A 53 3.63 -3.48 9.42
N ARG A 54 4.27 -4.52 8.89
CA ARG A 54 5.21 -4.40 7.75
C ARG A 54 4.49 -4.17 6.41
N HIS A 55 3.18 -4.38 6.36
CA HIS A 55 2.32 -4.12 5.21
C HIS A 55 1.75 -2.71 5.34
N TRP A 56 1.83 -1.95 4.26
CA TRP A 56 1.19 -0.66 4.12
C TRP A 56 -0.31 -0.86 3.82
N PRO A 57 -1.23 -0.20 4.54
CA PRO A 57 -2.65 -0.30 4.25
C PRO A 57 -2.96 0.10 2.81
N VAL A 58 -3.68 -0.76 2.10
CA VAL A 58 -4.25 -0.45 0.79
C VAL A 58 -5.68 0.02 0.96
N TRP A 59 -6.08 1.05 0.21
CA TRP A 59 -7.43 1.58 0.24
C TRP A 59 -7.98 1.73 -1.17
N ALA A 60 -9.29 1.61 -1.29
CA ALA A 60 -10.00 1.90 -2.53
C ALA A 60 -11.35 2.55 -2.24
N VAL A 61 -11.73 3.49 -3.10
CA VAL A 61 -13.08 4.05 -3.16
C VAL A 61 -13.76 3.43 -4.39
N LEU A 62 -14.84 2.68 -4.16
CA LEU A 62 -15.56 1.97 -5.20
C LEU A 62 -16.86 2.71 -5.55
N ASN A 63 -17.08 2.92 -6.84
CA ASN A 63 -18.36 3.43 -7.33
C ASN A 63 -19.27 2.23 -7.65
N LEU A 64 -20.18 1.92 -6.73
CA LEU A 64 -21.16 0.85 -6.86
C LEU A 64 -22.42 1.34 -7.58
N PRO A 65 -23.12 0.47 -8.33
CA PRO A 65 -24.40 0.79 -8.96
C PRO A 65 -25.53 0.98 -7.94
#